data_AF-A0A4U6RFZ4-F1
#
_entry.id   AF-A0A4U6RFZ4-F1
#
_cell.length_a   1.000
_cell.length_b   1.000
_cell.length_c   1.000
_cell.angle_alpha   90.00
_cell.angle_beta   90.00
_cell.angle_gamma   90.00
#
_symmetry.space_group_name_H-M   'P 1'
#
loop_
_entity.id
_entity.type
_entity.pdbx_description
1 polymer ?
#
loop_
_entity_poly.entity_id
_entity_poly.type
_entity_poly.pdbx_seq_one_letter_code
_entity_poly.pdbx_strand_id
1 'polypeptide(L)'
;MKYWLGGGALIASFIVLTQFVTIFVIQPIGAIPEGRTVVITRLTNLNFVDSADAVCDRKLGGVSLLCRGAVMGKVAKEARILVRLPYSETLYSISTGGKSYSR
;
A
#
# COMPACT_ATOMS: atom_id res chain seq x y z
N MET A 1 -13.27 22.37 -28.30
CA MET A 1 -11.86 21.91 -28.27
C MET A 1 -11.07 22.30 -27.01
N LYS A 2 -11.33 23.45 -26.37
CA LYS A 2 -10.58 23.92 -25.18
C LYS A 2 -10.74 23.05 -23.91
N TYR A 3 -11.90 22.41 -23.73
CA TYR A 3 -12.19 21.52 -22.58
C TYR A 3 -11.49 20.14 -22.67
N TRP A 4 -11.14 19.68 -23.87
CA TRP A 4 -10.45 18.40 -24.08
C TRP A 4 -8.98 18.46 -23.64
N LEU A 5 -8.31 19.60 -23.88
CA LEU A 5 -6.96 19.87 -23.40
C LEU A 5 -6.90 20.02 -21.86
N GLY A 6 -7.91 20.68 -21.26
CA GLY A 6 -8.03 20.81 -19.81
C GLY A 6 -8.32 19.48 -19.10
N GLY A 7 -9.23 18.66 -19.67
CA GLY A 7 -9.53 17.32 -19.15
C GLY A 7 -8.35 16.37 -19.23
N GLY A 8 -7.64 16.37 -20.36
CA GLY A 8 -6.42 15.55 -20.53
C GLY A 8 -5.29 15.93 -19.56
N ALA A 9 -5.08 17.22 -19.32
CA ALA A 9 -4.07 17.70 -18.37
C ALA A 9 -4.39 17.30 -16.92
N LEU A 10 -5.66 17.35 -16.50
CA LEU A 10 -6.08 16.91 -15.17
C LEU A 10 -5.90 15.41 -14.97
N ILE A 11 -6.26 14.60 -15.96
CA ILE A 11 -6.06 13.14 -15.92
C ILE A 11 -4.57 12.81 -15.84
N ALA A 12 -3.74 13.45 -16.67
CA ALA A 12 -2.29 13.27 -16.64
C ALA A 12 -1.68 13.66 -15.28
N SER A 13 -2.10 14.78 -14.71
CA SER A 13 -1.67 15.21 -13.37
C SER A 13 -2.07 14.21 -12.29
N PHE A 14 -3.29 13.66 -12.36
CA PHE A 14 -3.74 12.64 -11.43
C PHE A 14 -2.91 11.36 -11.54
N ILE A 15 -2.63 10.89 -12.76
CA ILE A 15 -1.76 9.72 -13.01
C ILE A 15 -0.38 9.95 -12.40
N VAL A 16 0.22 11.12 -12.62
CA VAL A 16 1.54 11.47 -12.08
C VAL A 16 1.53 11.46 -10.55
N LEU A 17 0.47 12.00 -9.91
CA LEU A 17 0.31 11.96 -8.46
C LEU A 17 0.27 10.53 -7.90
N THR A 18 -0.34 9.58 -8.60
CA THR A 18 -0.35 8.16 -8.16
C THR A 18 1.05 7.51 -8.15
N GLN A 19 2.03 8.10 -8.83
CA GLN A 19 3.41 7.60 -8.82
C GLN A 19 4.20 8.04 -7.58
N PHE A 20 3.72 9.04 -6.83
CA PHE A 20 4.45 9.57 -5.66
C PHE A 20 3.92 9.04 -4.33
N VAL A 21 2.79 8.34 -4.31
CA VAL A 21 2.16 7.82 -3.09
C VAL A 21 1.84 6.34 -3.20
N THR A 22 1.76 5.69 -2.04
CA THR A 22 1.30 4.31 -1.89
C THR A 22 0.27 4.25 -0.76
N ILE A 23 -0.84 3.57 -1.00
CA ILE A 23 -1.80 3.14 0.01
C ILE A 23 -1.27 1.81 0.57
N PHE A 24 -0.70 1.87 1.77
CA PHE A 24 -0.12 0.72 2.44
C PHE A 24 -1.08 0.19 3.50
N VAL A 25 -1.52 -1.06 3.34
CA VAL A 25 -2.49 -1.71 4.22
C VAL A 25 -1.75 -2.64 5.18
N ILE A 26 -2.00 -2.46 6.47
CA ILE A 26 -1.49 -3.29 7.56
C ILE A 26 -2.65 -4.17 8.03
N GLN A 27 -2.56 -5.46 7.72
CA GLN A 27 -3.54 -6.44 8.19
C GLN A 27 -3.57 -6.48 9.72
N PRO A 28 -4.74 -6.69 10.35
CA PRO A 28 -4.81 -7.00 11.77
C PRO A 28 -3.88 -8.16 12.13
N ILE A 29 -2.94 -7.91 13.04
CA ILE A 29 -1.98 -8.88 13.57
C ILE A 29 -1.97 -8.76 15.10
N GLY A 30 -1.45 -9.74 15.83
CA GLY A 30 -1.46 -9.71 17.30
C GLY A 30 -0.94 -8.42 17.95
N ALA A 31 0.00 -7.72 17.32
CA ALA A 31 0.52 -6.42 17.79
C ALA A 31 -0.35 -5.20 17.40
N ILE A 32 -1.19 -5.32 16.36
CA ILE A 32 -2.08 -4.27 15.84
C ILE A 32 -3.44 -4.94 15.54
N PRO A 33 -4.28 -5.19 16.56
CA PRO A 33 -5.47 -6.03 16.44
C PRO A 33 -6.57 -5.42 15.55
N GLU A 34 -6.56 -4.10 15.36
CA GLU A 34 -7.50 -3.38 14.50
C GLU A 34 -7.03 -3.32 13.03
N GLY A 35 -5.76 -3.64 12.76
CA GLY A 35 -5.10 -3.28 11.50
C GLY A 35 -5.07 -1.76 11.29
N ARG A 36 -4.53 -1.32 10.14
CA ARG A 36 -4.55 0.10 9.75
C ARG A 36 -4.26 0.26 8.27
N THR A 37 -4.76 1.31 7.65
CA THR A 37 -4.32 1.75 6.32
C THR A 37 -3.55 3.05 6.46
N VAL A 38 -2.39 3.16 5.82
CA VAL A 38 -1.59 4.39 5.80
C VAL A 38 -1.26 4.79 4.38
N VAL A 39 -1.46 6.07 4.06
CA VAL A 39 -0.98 6.63 2.80
C VAL A 39 0.43 7.15 3.05
N ILE A 40 1.39 6.65 2.30
CA ILE A 40 2.81 6.94 2.46
C ILE A 40 3.40 7.50 1.17
N THR A 41 4.53 8.20 1.28
CA THR A 41 5.38 8.48 0.11
C THR A 41 5.83 7.18 -0.54
N ARG A 42 5.79 7.11 -1.87
CA ARG A 42 6.08 5.87 -2.59
C ARG A 42 7.52 5.44 -2.40
N LEU A 43 7.69 4.18 -2.01
CA LEU A 43 8.99 3.50 -2.03
C LEU A 43 9.12 2.70 -3.33
N THR A 44 10.31 2.63 -3.92
CA THR A 44 10.58 1.98 -5.22
C THR A 44 10.10 0.53 -5.32
N ASN A 45 9.98 -0.15 -4.18
CA ASN A 45 9.62 -1.57 -4.10
C ASN A 45 8.13 -1.83 -3.83
N LEU A 46 7.31 -0.78 -3.71
CA LEU A 46 5.90 -0.88 -3.40
C LEU A 46 5.02 -0.54 -4.61
N ASN A 47 3.90 -1.25 -4.70
CA ASN A 47 2.81 -0.93 -5.61
C ASN A 47 2.02 0.30 -5.14
N PHE A 48 1.06 0.76 -5.94
CA PHE A 48 0.18 1.88 -5.54
C PHE A 48 -0.72 1.49 -4.36
N VAL A 49 -1.30 0.29 -4.39
CA VAL A 49 -1.93 -0.35 -3.23
C VAL A 49 -1.06 -1.55 -2.89
N ASP A 50 -0.50 -1.59 -1.69
CA ASP A 50 0.39 -2.68 -1.26
C ASP A 50 0.16 -2.99 0.22
N SER A 51 0.64 -4.14 0.66
CA SER A 51 0.63 -4.55 2.06
C SER A 51 1.92 -5.29 2.40
N ALA A 52 2.21 -5.47 3.69
CA ALA A 52 3.35 -6.28 4.10
C ALA A 52 3.28 -7.69 3.49
N ASP A 53 2.09 -8.28 3.49
CA ASP A 53 1.83 -9.63 2.99
C ASP A 53 2.02 -9.74 1.48
N ALA A 54 1.50 -8.78 0.72
CA ALA A 54 1.68 -8.73 -0.72
C ALA A 54 3.15 -8.58 -1.13
N VAL A 55 3.93 -7.79 -0.38
CA VAL A 55 5.38 -7.68 -0.58
C VAL A 55 6.07 -9.00 -0.26
N CYS A 56 5.70 -9.65 0.83
CA CYS A 56 6.27 -10.93 1.24
C CYS A 56 5.98 -12.06 0.25
N ASP A 57 4.72 -12.22 -0.16
CA ASP A 57 4.32 -13.21 -1.17
C ASP A 57 5.08 -12.99 -2.49
N ARG A 58 5.14 -11.74 -2.95
CA ARG A 58 5.82 -11.37 -4.21
C ARG A 58 7.33 -11.61 -4.17
N LYS A 59 7.99 -11.34 -3.05
CA LYS A 59 9.47 -11.39 -2.94
C LYS A 59 10.02 -12.72 -2.45
N LEU A 60 9.29 -13.41 -1.57
CA LEU A 60 9.75 -14.61 -0.87
C LEU A 60 8.88 -15.84 -1.17
N GLY A 61 7.80 -15.71 -1.95
CA GLY A 61 6.89 -16.81 -2.26
C GLY A 61 6.01 -17.24 -1.09
N GLY A 62 5.94 -16.44 -0.02
CA GLY A 62 5.12 -16.75 1.16
C GLY A 62 5.17 -15.64 2.22
N VAL A 63 4.25 -15.75 3.18
CA VAL A 63 4.08 -14.76 4.25
C VAL A 63 4.51 -15.35 5.59
N SER A 64 5.37 -14.62 6.30
CA SER A 64 5.83 -14.96 7.65
C SER A 64 5.84 -13.71 8.54
N LEU A 65 5.75 -13.89 9.86
CA LEU A 65 5.83 -12.80 10.83
C LEU A 65 7.13 -11.99 10.68
N LEU A 66 8.25 -12.68 10.40
CA LEU A 66 9.54 -12.02 10.20
C LEU A 66 9.52 -11.13 8.95
N CYS A 67 8.98 -11.62 7.83
CA CYS A 67 8.87 -10.82 6.63
C CYS A 67 7.94 -9.61 6.82
N ARG A 68 6.78 -9.81 7.46
CA ARG A 68 5.86 -8.72 7.83
C ARG A 68 6.57 -7.64 8.63
N GLY A 69 7.30 -8.04 9.66
CA GLY A 69 8.09 -7.14 10.51
C GLY A 69 9.16 -6.39 9.74
N ALA A 70 9.90 -7.07 8.86
CA ALA A 70 10.93 -6.45 8.04
C ALA A 70 10.37 -5.41 7.06
N VAL A 71 9.25 -5.72 6.38
CA VAL A 71 8.60 -4.79 5.45
C VAL A 71 8.03 -3.59 6.20
N MET A 72 7.31 -3.82 7.31
CA MET A 72 6.78 -2.73 8.13
C MET A 72 7.89 -1.85 8.73
N GLY A 73 9.00 -2.45 9.19
CA GLY A 73 10.16 -1.74 9.69
C GLY A 73 10.81 -0.85 8.62
N LYS A 74 10.93 -1.37 7.38
CA LYS A 74 11.41 -0.59 6.25
C LYS A 74 10.47 0.58 5.93
N VAL A 75 9.17 0.34 5.86
CA VAL A 75 8.16 1.39 5.61
C VAL A 75 8.20 2.46 6.70
N ALA A 76 8.29 2.07 7.97
CA ALA A 76 8.37 3.01 9.09
C ALA A 76 9.64 3.86 9.08
N LYS A 77 10.76 3.32 8.57
CA LYS A 77 12.05 4.02 8.49
C LYS A 77 12.15 4.96 7.28
N GLU A 78 11.71 4.51 6.11
CA GLU A 78 11.99 5.19 4.83
C GLU A 78 10.80 6.00 4.31
N ALA A 79 9.57 5.63 4.67
CA ALA A 79 8.39 6.29 4.12
C ALA A 79 7.81 7.34 5.08
N ARG A 80 7.39 8.47 4.53
CA ARG A 80 6.65 9.49 5.29
C ARG A 80 5.16 9.18 5.24
N ILE A 81 4.54 9.02 6.40
CA ILE A 81 3.09 8.86 6.52
C ILE A 81 2.42 10.21 6.24
N LEU A 82 1.56 10.24 5.22
CA LEU A 82 0.75 11.40 4.83
C LEU A 82 -0.60 11.37 5.54
N VAL A 83 -1.26 10.21 5.57
CA VAL A 83 -2.60 10.03 6.14
C VAL A 83 -2.71 8.66 6.82
N ARG A 84 -3.51 8.59 7.89
CA ARG A 84 -3.88 7.34 8.57
C ARG A 84 -5.38 7.13 8.44
N LEU A 85 -5.77 5.95 8.02
CA LEU A 85 -7.15 5.53 7.78
C LEU A 85 -7.40 4.20 8.50
N PRO A 86 -8.66 3.86 8.82
CA PRO A 86 -8.99 2.55 9.35
C PRO A 86 -8.59 1.44 8.37
N TYR A 87 -8.48 0.22 8.89
CA TYR A 87 -8.26 -0.96 8.06
C TYR A 87 -9.38 -1.12 7.02
N SER A 88 -9.02 -1.58 5.83
CA SER A 88 -9.97 -1.88 4.76
C SER A 88 -9.63 -3.24 4.16
N GLU A 89 -10.55 -4.19 4.33
CA GLU A 89 -10.44 -5.54 3.76
C GLU A 89 -10.36 -5.51 2.23
N THR A 90 -11.11 -4.60 1.59
CA THR A 90 -11.10 -4.43 0.14
C THR A 90 -9.71 -4.00 -0.36
N LEU A 91 -9.08 -3.02 0.29
CA LEU A 91 -7.74 -2.58 -0.08
C LEU A 91 -6.70 -3.67 0.19
N TYR A 92 -6.86 -4.44 1.28
CA TYR A 92 -6.01 -5.58 1.57
C TYR A 92 -6.11 -6.64 0.47
N SER A 93 -7.33 -7.05 0.10
CA SER A 93 -7.59 -8.02 -0.97
C SER A 93 -7.02 -7.55 -2.32
N ILE A 94 -7.15 -6.26 -2.65
CA ILE A 94 -6.53 -5.68 -3.84
C ILE A 94 -5.00 -5.83 -3.78
N SER A 95 -4.38 -5.55 -2.63
CA SER A 95 -2.93 -5.63 -2.47
C SER A 95 -2.38 -7.04 -2.69
N THR A 96 -3.10 -8.07 -2.23
CA THR A 96 -2.69 -9.48 -2.28
C THR A 96 -3.18 -10.22 -3.53
N GLY A 97 -3.87 -9.53 -4.45
CA GLY A 97 -4.47 -10.16 -5.63
C GLY A 97 -5.58 -11.16 -5.28
N GLY A 98 -6.33 -10.89 -4.21
CA GLY A 98 -7.45 -11.72 -3.74
C GLY A 98 -7.07 -12.81 -2.74
N LYS A 99 -5.78 -12.99 -2.42
CA LYS A 99 -5.33 -13.97 -1.42
C LYS A 99 -5.52 -13.42 -0.01
N SER A 100 -5.91 -14.27 0.93
CA SER A 100 -5.96 -13.91 2.35
C SER A 100 -4.93 -14.72 3.12
N TYR A 101 -4.12 -14.03 3.93
CA TYR A 101 -3.15 -14.66 4.82
C TYR A 101 -3.65 -14.62 6.26
N SER A 102 -3.27 -15.61 7.07
CA SER A 102 -3.67 -15.67 8.47
C SER A 102 -3.01 -14.54 9.28
N ARG A 103 -3.69 -14.11 10.35
CA ARG A 103 -3.21 -13.09 11.28
C ARG A 103 -2.00 -13.56 12.09
#